data_AF-A0A8C5KAX1-F1
#
_entry.id   AF-A0A8C5KAX1-F1
#
_cell.length_a   1.000
_cell.length_b   1.000
_cell.length_c   1.000
_cell.angle_alpha   90.00
_cell.angle_beta   90.00
_cell.angle_gamma   90.00
#
_symmetry.space_group_name_H-M   'P 1'
#
loop_
_entity.id
_entity.type
_entity.pdbx_description
1 polymer ?
#
loop_
_entity_poly.entity_id
_entity_poly.type
_entity_poly.pdbx_seq_one_letter_code
_entity_poly.pdbx_strand_id
1 'polypeptide(L)'
;MGCGLNKLEKRDEKRPGNIYSTLKRPQVETKVEVAYEYRFLEFTTLSAAELPRSSAVRLASLRDLPAQLLALYQQGFALVALHPFVQPTPRQEKTPLEHIFRAILVKKTDR
;
A
#
# COMPACT_ATOMS: atom_id res chain seq x y z
N MET A 1 -7.46 -14.56 62.63
CA MET A 1 -6.29 -13.65 62.63
C MET A 1 -5.15 -14.33 61.87
N GLY A 2 -4.51 -13.61 60.93
CA GLY A 2 -3.18 -13.95 60.41
C GLY A 2 -3.14 -14.91 59.21
N CYS A 3 -3.43 -14.41 58.01
CA CYS A 3 -2.94 -15.03 56.78
C CYS A 3 -1.44 -14.74 56.68
N GLY A 4 -0.59 -15.77 56.80
CA GLY A 4 0.86 -15.66 56.71
C GLY A 4 1.39 -16.46 55.53
N LEU A 5 1.15 -15.97 54.31
CA LEU A 5 1.70 -16.56 53.09
C LEU A 5 3.22 -16.70 53.24
N ASN A 6 3.73 -17.92 53.07
CA ASN A 6 5.16 -18.14 52.93
C ASN A 6 5.64 -17.36 51.71
N LYS A 7 6.63 -16.46 51.89
CA LYS A 7 7.33 -15.85 50.75
C LYS A 7 7.98 -17.00 49.98
N LEU A 8 7.55 -17.22 48.74
CA LEU A 8 8.26 -18.11 47.83
C LEU A 8 9.71 -17.63 47.79
N GLU A 9 10.63 -18.45 48.27
CA GLU A 9 12.06 -18.24 48.07
C GLU A 9 12.25 -17.94 46.59
N LYS A 10 13.03 -16.91 46.27
CA LYS A 10 13.44 -16.63 44.89
C LYS A 10 14.30 -17.81 44.47
N ARG A 11 13.65 -18.87 43.98
CA ARG A 11 14.28 -19.91 43.19
C ARG A 11 15.06 -19.16 42.14
N ASP A 12 16.37 -19.41 42.07
CA ASP A 12 17.23 -18.91 41.01
C ASP A 12 16.51 -19.14 39.69
N GLU A 13 15.83 -18.10 39.20
CA GLU A 13 15.26 -18.11 37.88
C GLU A 13 16.49 -17.94 36.97
N LYS A 14 17.23 -19.03 36.78
CA LYS A 14 17.76 -19.39 35.47
C LYS A 14 16.56 -19.36 34.51
N ARG A 15 16.12 -18.15 34.14
CA ARG A 15 15.17 -17.95 33.05
C ARG A 15 15.93 -18.38 31.81
N PRO A 16 15.58 -19.48 31.13
CA PRO A 16 16.09 -19.74 29.81
C PRO A 16 15.27 -18.84 28.88
N GLY A 17 15.57 -17.54 28.86
CA GLY A 17 14.63 -16.59 28.28
C GLY A 17 15.19 -15.25 27.86
N ASN A 18 16.49 -14.99 28.00
CA ASN A 18 17.08 -13.80 27.39
C ASN A 18 17.81 -14.22 26.12
N ILE A 19 17.05 -14.35 25.03
CA ILE A 19 17.65 -14.39 23.69
C ILE A 19 17.99 -12.94 23.34
N TYR A 20 19.13 -12.46 23.80
CA TYR A 20 19.69 -11.24 23.24
C TYR A 20 20.04 -11.55 21.79
N SER A 21 19.31 -10.97 20.83
CA SER A 21 19.64 -11.06 19.42
C SER A 21 20.99 -10.38 19.19
N THR A 22 22.08 -11.15 19.24
CA THR A 22 23.46 -10.71 18.93
C THR A 22 23.70 -10.55 17.44
N LEU A 23 22.65 -10.70 16.63
CA LEU A 23 22.65 -10.50 15.20
C LEU A 23 22.93 -9.03 14.90
N LYS A 24 24.21 -8.64 14.97
CA LYS A 24 24.79 -7.69 14.03
C LYS A 24 24.64 -8.34 12.65
N ARG A 25 23.43 -8.34 12.09
CA ARG A 25 23.25 -8.66 10.69
C ARG A 25 23.91 -7.51 9.95
N PRO A 26 25.05 -7.71 9.26
CA PRO A 26 25.37 -6.78 8.19
C PRO A 26 24.13 -6.78 7.30
N GLN A 27 23.42 -5.66 7.28
CA GLN A 27 22.31 -5.49 6.36
C GLN A 27 22.90 -5.78 4.98
N VAL A 28 22.38 -6.79 4.29
CA VAL A 28 22.85 -7.12 2.95
C VAL A 28 22.43 -5.95 2.07
N GLU A 29 23.36 -5.02 1.87
CA GLU A 29 23.22 -3.94 0.90
C GLU A 29 23.41 -4.55 -0.48
N THR A 30 22.32 -5.05 -1.06
CA THR A 30 22.28 -5.33 -2.49
C THR A 30 22.46 -4.00 -3.22
N LYS A 31 23.62 -3.79 -3.83
CA LYS A 31 23.82 -2.69 -4.79
C LYS A 31 22.89 -2.93 -5.97
N VAL A 32 21.79 -2.19 -6.02
CA VAL A 32 20.89 -2.18 -7.17
C VAL A 32 21.29 -0.99 -8.04
N GLU A 33 21.77 -1.27 -9.25
CA GLU A 33 22.19 -0.26 -10.24
C GLU A 33 21.00 0.43 -10.93
N VAL A 34 19.78 0.06 -10.57
CA VAL A 34 18.54 0.57 -11.17
C VAL A 34 17.66 1.20 -10.11
N ALA A 35 17.26 2.46 -10.36
CA ALA A 35 16.24 3.14 -9.58
C ALA A 35 14.96 3.31 -10.42
N TYR A 36 13.81 3.38 -9.75
CA TYR A 36 12.51 3.61 -10.37
C TYR A 36 11.78 4.73 -9.63
N GLU A 37 11.25 5.70 -10.38
CA GLU A 37 10.25 6.65 -9.91
C GLU A 37 8.87 6.03 -10.09
N TYR A 38 8.05 6.05 -9.03
CA TYR A 38 6.68 5.55 -9.05
C TYR A 38 5.69 6.72 -8.99
N ARG A 39 4.62 6.64 -9.79
CA ARG A 39 3.47 7.55 -9.68
C ARG A 39 2.17 6.77 -9.60
N PHE A 40 1.31 7.19 -8.69
CA PHE A 40 0.00 6.62 -8.46
C PHE A 40 -1.05 7.66 -8.81
N LEU A 41 -2.01 7.27 -9.65
CA LEU A 41 -3.12 8.12 -10.05
C LEU A 41 -4.42 7.37 -9.85
N GLU A 42 -5.41 8.09 -9.35
CA GLU A 42 -6.74 7.56 -9.12
C GLU A 42 -7.70 8.13 -10.16
N PHE A 43 -8.46 7.25 -10.80
CA PHE A 43 -9.45 7.58 -11.81
C PHE A 43 -10.81 7.04 -11.39
N THR A 44 -11.88 7.69 -11.84
CA THR A 44 -13.23 7.19 -11.62
C THR A 44 -14.11 7.38 -12.84
N THR A 45 -15.00 6.43 -13.12
CA THR A 45 -16.07 6.62 -14.11
C THR A 45 -17.36 7.16 -13.50
N LEU A 46 -17.39 7.32 -12.17
CA LEU A 46 -18.54 7.85 -11.45
C LEU A 46 -18.69 9.36 -11.65
N SER A 47 -19.93 9.82 -11.63
CA SER A 47 -20.25 11.24 -11.57
C SER A 47 -19.96 11.82 -10.18
N ALA A 48 -19.86 13.15 -10.11
CA ALA A 48 -19.67 13.85 -8.84
C ALA A 48 -20.82 13.64 -7.85
N ALA A 49 -22.02 13.30 -8.34
CA ALA A 49 -23.18 12.98 -7.50
C ALA A 49 -23.06 11.59 -6.87
N GLU A 50 -22.48 10.63 -7.59
CA GLU A 50 -22.27 9.25 -7.14
C GLU A 50 -21.05 9.12 -6.22
N LEU A 51 -20.01 9.94 -6.44
CA LEU A 51 -18.80 9.95 -5.64
C LEU A 51 -18.44 11.37 -5.16
N PRO A 52 -19.25 11.96 -4.26
CA PRO A 52 -19.01 13.30 -3.76
C PRO A 52 -17.69 13.36 -2.99
N ARG A 53 -16.92 14.44 -3.21
CA ARG A 53 -15.62 14.73 -2.55
C ARG A 53 -14.46 13.79 -2.91
N SER A 54 -14.57 13.01 -3.99
CA SER A 54 -13.41 12.26 -4.48
C SER A 54 -12.36 13.16 -5.12
N SER A 55 -11.09 12.88 -4.83
CA SER A 55 -9.93 13.46 -5.51
C SER A 55 -9.57 12.73 -6.81
N ALA A 56 -10.24 11.62 -7.12
CA ALA A 56 -9.98 10.83 -8.33
C ALA A 56 -10.37 11.63 -9.59
N VAL A 57 -9.55 11.50 -10.63
CA VAL A 57 -9.82 12.14 -11.92
C VAL A 57 -10.99 11.44 -12.59
N ARG A 58 -12.03 12.21 -12.92
CA ARG A 58 -13.20 11.66 -13.61
C ARG A 58 -12.91 11.39 -15.08
N LEU A 59 -13.22 10.18 -15.54
CA LEU A 59 -13.20 9.76 -16.93
C LEU A 59 -14.64 9.50 -17.40
N ALA A 60 -14.93 9.77 -18.67
CA ALA A 60 -16.19 9.32 -19.26
C ALA A 60 -16.14 7.81 -19.55
N SER A 61 -14.97 7.32 -19.97
CA SER A 61 -14.67 5.89 -20.17
C SER A 61 -13.23 5.57 -19.81
N LEU A 62 -12.94 4.31 -19.48
CA LEU A 62 -11.55 3.82 -19.37
C LEU A 62 -10.76 4.00 -20.68
N ARG A 63 -11.45 4.11 -21.82
CA ARG A 63 -10.81 4.40 -23.12
C ARG A 63 -10.15 5.78 -23.18
N ASP A 64 -10.54 6.70 -22.28
CA ASP A 64 -9.97 8.04 -22.21
C ASP A 64 -8.68 8.09 -21.38
N LEU A 65 -8.35 7.01 -20.67
CA LEU A 65 -7.17 6.91 -19.80
C LEU A 65 -5.86 7.21 -20.54
N PRO A 66 -5.58 6.67 -21.75
CA PRO A 66 -4.33 6.96 -22.46
C PRO A 66 -4.13 8.45 -22.74
N ALA A 67 -5.22 9.18 -23.04
CA ALA A 67 -5.16 10.62 -23.26
C ALA A 67 -4.79 11.37 -21.98
N GLN A 68 -5.32 10.96 -20.82
CA GLN A 68 -4.96 11.54 -19.53
C GLN A 68 -3.51 11.25 -19.11
N LEU A 69 -2.96 10.11 -19.53
CA LEU A 69 -1.59 9.71 -19.20
C LEU A 69 -0.53 10.25 -20.19
N LEU A 70 -0.94 10.91 -21.28
CA LEU A 70 -0.06 11.33 -22.37
C LEU A 70 1.14 12.16 -21.89
N ALA A 71 0.92 13.14 -21.01
CA ALA A 71 1.99 13.98 -20.48
C ALA A 71 3.02 13.17 -19.66
N LEU A 72 2.58 12.11 -18.99
CA LEU A 72 3.46 11.23 -18.21
C LEU A 72 4.24 10.28 -19.12
N TYR A 73 3.59 9.77 -20.18
CA TYR A 73 4.28 9.00 -21.21
C TYR A 73 5.39 9.81 -21.88
N GLN A 74 5.14 11.09 -22.18
CA GLN A 74 6.14 12.01 -22.71
C GLN A 74 7.29 12.29 -21.71
N GLN A 75 7.03 12.19 -20.40
CA GLN A 75 8.06 12.27 -19.36
C GLN A 75 8.86 10.97 -19.18
N GLY A 76 8.52 9.89 -19.90
CA GLY A 76 9.20 8.60 -19.84
C GLY A 76 8.60 7.62 -18.84
N PHE A 77 7.41 7.88 -18.31
CA PHE A 77 6.68 6.90 -17.52
C PHE A 77 6.06 5.81 -18.40
N ALA A 78 5.96 4.60 -17.87
CA ALA A 78 5.20 3.49 -18.42
C ALA A 78 4.12 3.06 -17.42
N LEU A 79 2.92 2.78 -17.92
CA LEU A 79 1.86 2.17 -17.12
C LEU A 79 2.18 0.69 -16.91
N VAL A 80 2.32 0.26 -15.66
CA VAL A 80 2.66 -1.15 -15.33
C VAL A 80 1.50 -1.92 -14.74
N ALA A 81 0.55 -1.22 -14.13
CA ALA A 81 -0.64 -1.83 -13.59
C ALA A 81 -1.80 -0.84 -13.58
N LEU A 82 -2.99 -1.37 -13.82
CA LEU A 82 -4.25 -0.68 -13.59
C LEU A 82 -5.07 -1.57 -12.65
N HIS A 83 -5.17 -1.15 -11.39
CA HIS A 83 -5.89 -1.91 -10.39
C HIS A 83 -7.26 -1.32 -10.14
N PRO A 84 -8.33 -2.10 -10.29
CA PRO A 84 -9.62 -1.67 -9.81
C PRO A 84 -9.63 -1.58 -8.29
N PHE A 85 -10.18 -0.49 -7.74
CA PHE A 85 -10.38 -0.33 -6.31
C PHE A 85 -11.77 -0.83 -5.95
N VAL A 86 -11.83 -1.99 -5.31
CA VAL A 86 -13.07 -2.53 -4.76
C VAL A 86 -13.23 -1.99 -3.34
N GLN A 87 -14.02 -0.93 -3.18
CA GLN A 87 -14.47 -0.53 -1.84
C GLN A 87 -15.71 -1.36 -1.48
N PRO A 88 -15.67 -2.20 -0.44
CA PRO A 88 -16.87 -2.90 0.02
C PRO A 88 -17.85 -1.86 0.61
N THR A 89 -18.93 -1.58 -0.11
CA THR A 89 -20.05 -0.77 0.39
C THR A 89 -21.06 -1.67 1.12
N PRO A 90 -21.57 -1.27 2.30
CA PRO A 90 -22.37 -2.13 3.17
C PRO A 90 -23.83 -2.35 2.72
N ARG A 91 -24.22 -1.93 1.51
CA ARG A 91 -25.61 -2.03 1.05
C ARG A 91 -25.70 -2.76 -0.27
N GLN A 92 -26.56 -3.77 -0.23
CA GLN A 92 -26.95 -4.72 -1.27
C GLN A 92 -27.62 -3.99 -2.45
N GLU A 93 -26.86 -3.23 -3.23
CA GLU A 93 -27.22 -2.84 -4.58
C GLU A 93 -26.40 -3.70 -5.54
N LYS A 94 -27.09 -4.29 -6.51
CA LYS A 94 -26.51 -5.10 -7.58
C LYS A 94 -25.35 -4.29 -8.18
N THR A 95 -24.15 -4.81 -7.99
CA THR A 95 -22.83 -4.19 -8.19
C THR A 95 -22.66 -3.48 -9.55
N PRO A 96 -21.66 -2.58 -9.68
CA PRO A 96 -20.38 -3.12 -10.11
C PRO A 96 -19.29 -2.87 -9.07
N LEU A 97 -18.52 -3.92 -8.81
CA LEU A 97 -17.14 -3.76 -8.40
C LEU A 97 -16.50 -2.72 -9.37
N GLU A 98 -15.54 -1.93 -8.90
CA GLU A 98 -14.54 -1.30 -9.79
C GLU A 98 -14.97 -0.07 -10.62
N HIS A 99 -15.50 1.00 -10.02
CA HIS A 99 -15.60 2.29 -10.74
C HIS A 99 -14.50 3.29 -10.39
N ILE A 100 -13.63 2.93 -9.44
CA ILE A 100 -12.41 3.65 -9.14
C ILE A 100 -11.24 2.76 -9.56
N PHE A 101 -10.25 3.34 -10.21
CA PHE A 101 -9.09 2.64 -10.72
C PHE A 101 -7.83 3.36 -10.27
N ARG A 102 -6.84 2.60 -9.81
CA ARG A 102 -5.50 3.10 -9.55
C ARG A 102 -4.57 2.71 -10.69
N ALA A 103 -4.10 3.70 -11.42
CA ALA A 103 -3.01 3.53 -12.37
C ALA A 103 -1.67 3.63 -11.64
N ILE A 104 -0.80 2.66 -11.86
CA ILE A 104 0.58 2.63 -11.35
C ILE A 104 1.51 2.83 -12.54
N LEU A 105 2.25 3.94 -12.52
CA LEU A 105 3.24 4.26 -13.52
C LEU A 105 4.64 4.18 -12.93
N VAL A 106 5.59 3.70 -13.73
CA VAL A 106 7.01 3.68 -13.38
C VAL A 106 7.85 4.37 -14.43
N LYS A 107 8.91 5.03 -13.99
CA LYS A 107 9.96 5.54 -14.86
C LYS A 107 11.29 5.05 -14.30
N LYS A 108 12.10 4.40 -15.13
CA LYS A 108 13.47 4.07 -14.75
C LYS A 108 14.26 5.37 -14.61
N THR A 109 14.98 5.52 -13.51
CA THR A 109 15.90 6.63 -13.29
C THR A 109 17.33 6.08 -13.29
N ASP A 110 18.18 6.70 -14.09
CA ASP A 110 19.62 6.46 -14.02
C ASP A 110 20.14 7.24 -12.80
N ARG A 111 20.88 6.53 -11.94
CA ARG A 111 21.39 7.07 -10.68
C ARG A 111 22.78 7.68 -10.87
#